data_AF-A0A1W9TIZ3-F1
#
_entry.id   AF-A0A1W9TIZ3-F1
#
_cell.length_a   1.000
_cell.length_b   1.000
_cell.length_c   1.000
_cell.angle_alpha   90.00
_cell.angle_beta   90.00
_cell.angle_gamma   90.00
#
_symmetry.space_group_name_H-M   'P 1'
#
loop_
_entity.id
_entity.type
_entity.pdbx_description
1 polymer ?
#
loop_
_entity_poly.entity_id
_entity_poly.type
_entity_poly.pdbx_seq_one_letter_code
_entity_poly.pdbx_strand_id
1 'polypeptide(L)'
;MTGLPESSYNKDINSAIIATFLKAESVRIHPTVILRNSTLEKMYKNNRYTPEGLDKAIEKVAKMTEIIEASGKKVIRLGICLYGKERENVVAGPYHDSFGDMVRTRIAADIIKAFPQLIVPIKYKSNFIGFKKKNLELLKQTKIDFHDKDYFIYNNKKISYIELLNLKLEKEFI
;
A
#
# COMPACT_ATOMS: atom_id res chain seq x y z
N MET A 1 -10.47 8.24 -1.90
CA MET A 1 -11.02 6.94 -1.45
C MET A 1 -10.87 5.96 -2.60
N THR A 2 -10.80 4.66 -2.33
CA THR A 2 -10.72 3.62 -3.37
C THR A 2 -11.85 2.61 -3.20
N GLY A 3 -12.26 1.94 -4.28
CA GLY A 3 -13.34 0.96 -4.23
C GLY A 3 -14.71 1.57 -3.91
N LEU A 4 -14.96 2.83 -4.26
CA LEU A 4 -16.29 3.45 -4.20
C LEU A 4 -17.29 2.73 -5.13
N PRO A 5 -18.61 2.93 -4.97
CA PRO A 5 -19.60 2.43 -5.93
C PRO A 5 -19.21 2.78 -7.38
N GLU A 6 -19.38 1.82 -8.29
CA GLU A 6 -18.98 1.91 -9.71
C GLU A 6 -17.48 2.07 -9.98
N SER A 7 -16.63 2.03 -8.94
CA SER A 7 -15.18 1.95 -9.11
C SER A 7 -14.75 0.58 -9.62
N SER A 8 -13.56 0.53 -10.20
CA SER A 8 -12.87 -0.67 -10.61
C SER A 8 -11.38 -0.53 -10.32
N TYR A 9 -10.65 -1.64 -10.35
CA TYR A 9 -9.20 -1.62 -10.17
C TYR A 9 -8.52 -0.58 -11.07
N ASN A 10 -8.80 -0.60 -12.38
CA ASN A 10 -8.21 0.33 -13.33
C ASN A 10 -8.59 1.79 -13.07
N LYS A 11 -9.85 2.07 -12.67
CA LYS A 11 -10.28 3.44 -12.33
C LYS A 11 -9.53 3.99 -11.11
N ASP A 12 -9.32 3.17 -10.09
CA ASP A 12 -8.56 3.56 -8.90
C ASP A 12 -7.07 3.74 -9.20
N ILE A 13 -6.45 2.85 -10.00
CA ILE A 13 -5.07 3.02 -10.46
C ILE A 13 -4.92 4.29 -11.30
N ASN A 14 -5.84 4.56 -12.22
CA ASN A 14 -5.85 5.81 -13.00
C ASN A 14 -5.98 7.03 -12.09
N SER A 15 -6.75 6.95 -11.01
CA SER A 15 -6.84 8.03 -10.01
C SER A 15 -5.51 8.26 -9.30
N ALA A 16 -4.73 7.21 -9.01
CA ALA A 16 -3.38 7.34 -8.45
C ALA A 16 -2.41 7.98 -9.43
N ILE A 17 -2.48 7.61 -10.72
CA ILE A 17 -1.70 8.23 -11.80
C ILE A 17 -2.07 9.72 -11.93
N ILE A 18 -3.36 10.06 -11.99
CA ILE A 18 -3.81 11.47 -12.04
C ILE A 18 -3.25 12.25 -10.84
N ALA A 19 -3.27 11.65 -9.65
CA ALA A 19 -2.74 12.29 -8.44
C ALA A 19 -1.24 12.62 -8.55
N THR A 20 -0.45 11.92 -9.37
CA THR A 20 0.98 12.25 -9.58
C THR A 20 1.18 13.55 -10.36
N PHE A 21 0.20 13.97 -11.18
CA PHE A 21 0.25 15.22 -11.94
C PHE A 21 -0.29 16.43 -11.17
N LEU A 22 -1.00 16.20 -10.05
CA LEU A 22 -1.52 17.28 -9.21
C LEU A 22 -0.41 17.91 -8.36
N LYS A 23 -0.63 19.16 -7.91
CA LYS A 23 0.31 19.91 -7.05
C LYS A 23 0.30 19.49 -5.57
N ALA A 24 -0.43 18.43 -5.22
CA ALA A 24 -0.51 17.96 -3.83
C ALA A 24 0.83 17.35 -3.38
N GLU A 25 1.35 17.77 -2.24
CA GLU A 25 2.60 17.25 -1.66
C GLU A 25 2.41 15.89 -0.96
N SER A 26 1.19 15.65 -0.47
CA SER A 26 0.86 14.42 0.24
C SER A 26 -0.53 13.90 -0.10
N VAL A 27 -0.70 12.58 0.04
CA VAL A 27 -1.92 11.85 -0.28
C VAL A 27 -2.31 10.94 0.90
N ARG A 28 -3.61 10.80 1.13
CA ARG A 28 -4.19 9.80 2.03
C ARG A 28 -5.02 8.82 1.20
N ILE A 29 -4.80 7.53 1.40
CA ILE A 29 -5.51 6.48 0.65
C ILE A 29 -6.28 5.63 1.65
N HIS A 30 -7.60 5.65 1.55
CA HIS A 30 -8.47 4.79 2.36
C HIS A 30 -9.34 3.98 1.40
N PRO A 31 -9.31 2.64 1.50
CA PRO A 31 -10.30 1.83 0.83
C PRO A 31 -11.66 2.05 1.50
N THR A 32 -12.72 1.94 0.71
CA THR A 32 -14.06 2.27 1.15
C THR A 32 -14.56 1.23 2.16
N VAL A 33 -14.79 1.68 3.38
CA VAL A 33 -15.38 0.88 4.47
C VAL A 33 -16.83 1.32 4.65
N ILE A 34 -17.72 0.35 4.81
CA ILE A 34 -19.15 0.61 5.03
C ILE A 34 -19.37 0.81 6.52
N LEU A 35 -19.90 1.98 6.88
CA LEU A 35 -20.23 2.33 8.25
C LEU A 35 -21.75 2.27 8.48
N ARG A 36 -22.15 1.98 9.72
CA ARG A 36 -23.54 1.94 10.17
C ARG A 36 -24.22 3.29 9.91
N ASN A 37 -25.49 3.24 9.51
CA ASN A 37 -26.33 4.38 9.16
C ASN A 37 -25.84 5.21 7.96
N SER A 38 -24.92 4.67 7.15
CA SER A 38 -24.46 5.33 5.93
C SER A 38 -25.33 4.99 4.71
N THR A 39 -25.26 5.82 3.67
CA THR A 39 -25.84 5.50 2.35
C THR A 39 -25.24 4.21 1.79
N LEU A 40 -23.96 3.94 2.04
CA LEU A 40 -23.29 2.71 1.61
C LEU A 40 -23.86 1.46 2.29
N GLU A 41 -24.28 1.54 3.56
CA GLU A 41 -24.95 0.42 4.23
C GLU A 41 -26.29 0.10 3.56
N LYS A 42 -27.08 1.13 3.22
CA LYS A 42 -28.35 0.94 2.48
C LYS A 42 -28.09 0.29 1.12
N MET A 43 -27.07 0.72 0.40
CA MET A 43 -26.68 0.13 -0.89
C MET A 43 -26.23 -1.33 -0.73
N TYR A 44 -25.43 -1.63 0.30
CA TYR A 44 -24.94 -2.97 0.59
C TYR A 44 -26.07 -3.94 0.96
N LYS A 45 -26.98 -3.54 1.87
CA LYS A 45 -28.15 -4.34 2.25
C LYS A 45 -29.08 -4.62 1.07
N ASN A 46 -29.14 -3.71 0.10
CA ASN A 46 -29.93 -3.85 -1.12
C ASN A 46 -29.15 -4.49 -2.30
N ASN A 47 -27.96 -5.05 -2.06
CA ASN A 47 -27.08 -5.64 -3.08
C ASN A 47 -26.71 -4.70 -4.25
N ARG A 48 -26.76 -3.38 -4.03
CA ARG A 48 -26.38 -2.35 -5.02
C ARG A 48 -24.91 -1.96 -4.94
N TYR A 49 -24.19 -2.39 -3.91
CA TYR A 49 -22.76 -2.16 -3.74
C TYR A 49 -22.16 -3.27 -2.87
N THR A 50 -21.08 -3.89 -3.33
CA THR A 50 -20.30 -4.84 -2.55
C THR A 50 -18.91 -4.28 -2.33
N PRO A 51 -18.46 -4.06 -1.08
CA PRO A 51 -17.13 -3.55 -0.83
C PRO A 51 -16.08 -4.61 -1.14
N GLU A 52 -14.83 -4.19 -1.35
CA GLU A 52 -13.74 -5.12 -1.61
C GLU A 52 -13.38 -5.95 -0.38
N GLY A 53 -12.85 -7.16 -0.63
CA GLY A 53 -12.17 -7.93 0.39
C GLY A 53 -10.85 -7.28 0.81
N LEU A 54 -10.41 -7.57 2.04
CA LEU A 54 -9.22 -6.97 2.64
C LEU A 54 -7.96 -7.17 1.77
N ASP A 55 -7.69 -8.39 1.31
CA ASP A 55 -6.49 -8.68 0.52
C ASP A 55 -6.48 -7.96 -0.83
N LYS A 56 -7.61 -7.93 -1.55
CA LYS A 56 -7.73 -7.20 -2.82
C LYS A 56 -7.51 -5.70 -2.63
N ALA A 57 -8.04 -5.14 -1.54
CA ALA A 57 -7.82 -3.74 -1.21
C ALA A 57 -6.35 -3.46 -0.86
N ILE A 58 -5.68 -4.35 -0.12
CA ILE A 58 -4.24 -4.23 0.20
C ILE A 58 -3.41 -4.22 -1.09
N GLU A 59 -3.65 -5.16 -2.01
CA GLU A 59 -2.91 -5.24 -3.29
C GLU A 59 -3.07 -3.97 -4.11
N LYS A 60 -4.31 -3.53 -4.31
CA LYS A 60 -4.59 -2.31 -5.06
C LYS A 60 -3.98 -1.07 -4.42
N VAL A 61 -4.15 -0.90 -3.10
CA VAL A 61 -3.62 0.27 -2.38
C VAL A 61 -2.09 0.24 -2.33
N ALA A 62 -1.45 -0.93 -2.28
CA ALA A 62 0.00 -1.06 -2.43
C ALA A 62 0.46 -0.52 -3.79
N LYS A 63 -0.15 -0.97 -4.89
CA LYS A 63 0.18 -0.49 -6.24
C LYS A 63 -0.02 1.02 -6.38
N MET A 64 -1.14 1.56 -5.89
CA MET A 64 -1.38 3.01 -5.87
C MET A 64 -0.32 3.77 -5.08
N THR A 65 0.09 3.23 -3.93
CA THR A 65 1.11 3.85 -3.06
C THR A 65 2.46 3.90 -3.78
N GLU A 66 2.86 2.81 -4.44
CA GLU A 66 4.10 2.77 -5.22
C GLU A 66 4.11 3.81 -6.34
N ILE A 67 3.01 3.92 -7.11
CA ILE A 67 2.87 4.93 -8.18
C ILE A 67 3.04 6.35 -7.64
N ILE A 68 2.35 6.67 -6.54
CA ILE A 68 2.37 8.02 -5.95
C ILE A 68 3.74 8.35 -5.34
N GLU A 69 4.34 7.41 -4.62
CA GLU A 69 5.65 7.64 -3.98
C GLU A 69 6.80 7.65 -4.97
N ALA A 70 6.73 6.88 -6.06
CA ALA A 70 7.68 6.93 -7.16
C ALA A 70 7.68 8.29 -7.89
N SER A 71 6.56 9.02 -7.85
CA SER A 71 6.49 10.39 -8.37
C SER A 71 7.03 11.45 -7.40
N GLY A 72 7.61 11.06 -6.27
CA GLY A 72 8.13 11.95 -5.24
C GLY A 72 7.08 12.53 -4.27
N LYS A 73 5.80 12.13 -4.37
CA LYS A 73 4.75 12.55 -3.44
C LYS A 73 4.70 11.63 -2.22
N LYS A 74 4.23 12.14 -1.08
CA LYS A 74 4.21 11.35 0.17
C LYS A 74 2.84 10.74 0.42
N VAL A 75 2.77 9.42 0.62
CA VAL A 75 1.55 8.79 1.13
C VAL A 75 1.61 8.77 2.66
N ILE A 76 0.86 9.69 3.29
CA ILE A 76 0.95 9.97 4.73
C ILE A 76 -0.03 9.17 5.58
N ARG A 77 -1.04 8.54 4.96
CA ARG A 77 -1.97 7.65 5.67
C ARG A 77 -2.57 6.60 4.74
N LEU A 78 -2.63 5.37 5.25
CA LEU A 78 -3.18 4.20 4.57
C LEU A 78 -4.23 3.55 5.47
N GLY A 79 -5.45 3.39 4.96
CA GLY A 79 -6.58 2.87 5.74
C GLY A 79 -7.26 3.93 6.61
N ILE A 80 -8.55 3.70 6.88
CA ILE A 80 -9.33 4.55 7.78
C ILE A 80 -8.93 4.29 9.23
N CYS A 81 -8.85 5.34 10.04
CA CYS A 81 -8.50 5.23 11.45
C CYS A 81 -9.76 5.48 12.29
N LEU A 82 -10.24 4.44 12.97
CA LEU A 82 -11.43 4.48 13.83
C LEU A 82 -11.02 4.17 15.27
N TYR A 83 -11.61 4.90 16.23
CA TYR A 83 -11.24 4.78 17.64
C TYR A 83 -12.42 4.34 18.51
N GLY A 84 -12.12 3.58 19.57
CA GLY A 84 -13.12 3.15 20.54
C GLY A 84 -14.37 2.53 19.88
N LYS A 85 -15.54 3.06 20.24
CA LYS A 85 -16.85 2.59 19.75
C LYS A 85 -17.07 2.79 18.25
N GLU A 86 -16.30 3.65 17.57
CA GLU A 86 -16.45 3.82 16.12
C GLU A 86 -16.12 2.55 15.34
N ARG A 87 -15.28 1.67 15.91
CA ARG A 87 -14.96 0.37 15.33
C ARG A 87 -16.19 -0.52 15.21
N GLU A 88 -17.11 -0.42 16.16
CA GLU A 88 -18.37 -1.18 16.17
C GLU A 88 -19.34 -0.71 15.08
N ASN A 89 -19.08 0.46 14.48
CA ASN A 89 -19.87 0.96 13.36
C ASN A 89 -19.42 0.38 12.02
N VAL A 90 -18.31 -0.36 11.94
CA VAL A 90 -17.91 -1.03 10.70
C VAL A 90 -18.90 -2.15 10.40
N VAL A 91 -19.63 -2.01 9.29
CA VAL A 91 -20.59 -3.02 8.81
C VAL A 91 -19.91 -4.02 7.88
N ALA A 92 -19.12 -3.53 6.92
CA ALA A 92 -18.44 -4.36 5.93
C ALA A 92 -17.28 -3.61 5.25
N GLY A 93 -16.45 -4.34 4.53
CA GLY A 93 -15.35 -3.81 3.71
C GLY A 93 -13.96 -3.98 4.34
N PRO A 94 -12.91 -3.47 3.68
CA PRO A 94 -11.53 -3.76 3.99
C PRO A 94 -11.00 -2.89 5.15
N TYR A 95 -11.53 -3.14 6.35
CA TYR A 95 -11.09 -2.49 7.59
C TYR A 95 -10.11 -3.36 8.36
N HIS A 96 -9.01 -2.76 8.81
CA HIS A 96 -8.11 -3.33 9.81
C HIS A 96 -7.31 -2.20 10.47
N ASP A 97 -7.09 -2.25 11.79
CA ASP A 97 -6.34 -1.20 12.52
C ASP A 97 -4.93 -1.00 11.94
N SER A 98 -4.25 -2.10 11.60
CA SER A 98 -2.93 -2.14 10.95
C SER A 98 -2.96 -2.17 9.42
N PHE A 99 -4.03 -1.69 8.76
CA PHE A 99 -4.14 -1.74 7.29
C PHE A 99 -2.92 -1.13 6.59
N GLY A 100 -2.41 0.00 7.10
CA GLY A 100 -1.20 0.63 6.56
C GLY A 100 0.04 -0.26 6.63
N ASP A 101 0.26 -0.96 7.76
CA ASP A 101 1.39 -1.89 7.89
C ASP A 101 1.25 -3.08 6.93
N MET A 102 0.03 -3.56 6.70
CA MET A 102 -0.24 -4.63 5.73
C MET A 102 0.07 -4.19 4.30
N VAL A 103 -0.29 -2.96 3.93
CA VAL A 103 0.07 -2.37 2.63
C VAL A 103 1.59 -2.23 2.51
N ARG A 104 2.28 -1.68 3.51
CA ARG A 104 3.74 -1.56 3.50
C ARG A 104 4.45 -2.92 3.45
N THR A 105 3.87 -3.93 4.11
CA THR A 105 4.33 -5.33 4.04
C THR A 105 4.22 -5.89 2.62
N ARG A 106 3.10 -5.61 1.93
CA ARG A 106 2.89 -6.01 0.53
C ARG A 106 3.92 -5.37 -0.41
N ILE A 107 4.12 -4.05 -0.30
CA ILE A 107 5.13 -3.31 -1.07
C ILE A 107 6.53 -3.88 -0.84
N ALA A 108 6.92 -4.09 0.43
CA ALA A 108 8.21 -4.67 0.76
C ALA A 108 8.36 -6.08 0.20
N ALA A 109 7.31 -6.91 0.23
CA ALA A 109 7.34 -8.25 -0.38
C ALA A 109 7.61 -8.17 -1.89
N ASP A 110 7.01 -7.21 -2.59
CA ASP A 110 7.26 -7.02 -4.03
C ASP A 110 8.69 -6.51 -4.31
N ILE A 111 9.22 -5.62 -3.47
CA ILE A 111 10.61 -5.17 -3.54
C ILE A 111 11.57 -6.35 -3.31
N ILE A 112 11.34 -7.18 -2.30
CA ILE A 112 12.18 -8.34 -1.98
C ILE A 112 12.24 -9.30 -3.19
N LYS A 113 11.09 -9.57 -3.83
CA LYS A 113 11.03 -10.41 -5.03
C LYS A 113 11.77 -9.80 -6.22
N ALA A 114 11.64 -8.48 -6.43
CA ALA A 114 12.24 -7.79 -7.56
C ALA A 114 13.77 -7.57 -7.41
N PHE A 115 14.26 -7.51 -6.16
CA PHE A 115 15.65 -7.17 -5.83
C PHE A 115 16.18 -8.04 -4.67
N PRO A 116 16.42 -9.35 -4.90
CA PRO A 116 16.81 -10.29 -3.85
C PRO A 116 18.23 -10.08 -3.29
N GLN A 117 18.96 -9.05 -3.69
CA GLN A 117 20.32 -8.71 -3.23
C GLN A 117 20.42 -7.24 -2.77
N LEU A 118 19.28 -6.62 -2.48
CA LEU A 118 19.19 -5.23 -2.05
C LEU A 118 19.73 -5.06 -0.61
N ILE A 119 20.57 -4.07 -0.37
CA ILE A 119 20.92 -3.65 0.99
C ILE A 119 19.99 -2.50 1.38
N VAL A 120 19.33 -2.63 2.53
CA VAL A 120 18.16 -1.84 2.92
C VAL A 120 18.47 -0.97 4.14
N PRO A 121 18.09 0.31 4.16
CA PRO A 121 18.15 1.13 5.37
C PRO A 121 17.39 0.48 6.54
N ILE A 122 18.01 0.45 7.72
CA ILE A 122 17.47 -0.21 8.91
C ILE A 122 16.08 0.32 9.29
N LYS A 123 15.77 1.58 8.98
CA LYS A 123 14.46 2.20 9.20
C LYS A 123 13.30 1.48 8.47
N TYR A 124 13.58 0.77 7.38
CA TYR A 124 12.59 -0.04 6.65
C TYR A 124 12.53 -1.50 7.12
N LYS A 125 13.41 -1.93 8.05
CA LYS A 125 13.48 -3.32 8.51
C LYS A 125 12.14 -3.87 8.99
N SER A 126 11.37 -3.07 9.72
CA SER A 126 10.02 -3.46 10.17
C SER A 126 9.09 -3.75 8.99
N ASN A 127 9.10 -2.91 7.95
CA ASN A 127 8.29 -3.14 6.75
C ASN A 127 8.75 -4.38 5.97
N PHE A 128 10.06 -4.62 5.89
CA PHE A 128 10.64 -5.78 5.22
C PHE A 128 10.36 -7.09 5.95
N ILE A 129 10.44 -7.12 7.28
CA ILE A 129 9.98 -8.27 8.10
C ILE A 129 8.47 -8.47 7.91
N GLY A 130 7.73 -7.36 7.87
CA GLY A 130 6.30 -7.34 7.59
C GLY A 130 5.43 -7.55 8.83
N PHE A 131 4.18 -7.11 8.73
CA PHE A 131 3.13 -7.34 9.71
C PHE A 131 3.01 -8.84 10.02
N LYS A 132 3.02 -9.19 11.32
CA LYS A 132 3.07 -10.59 11.80
C LYS A 132 4.20 -11.42 11.17
N LYS A 133 5.33 -10.79 10.82
CA LYS A 133 6.51 -11.41 10.21
C LYS A 133 6.22 -12.12 8.87
N LYS A 134 5.21 -11.64 8.12
CA LYS A 134 4.71 -12.27 6.89
C LYS A 134 5.78 -12.51 5.82
N ASN A 135 6.85 -11.70 5.79
CA ASN A 135 7.90 -11.78 4.78
C ASN A 135 9.15 -12.54 5.25
N LEU A 136 9.14 -13.14 6.44
CA LEU A 136 10.34 -13.77 7.02
C LEU A 136 10.89 -14.91 6.15
N GLU A 137 10.02 -15.80 5.66
CA GLU A 137 10.44 -16.91 4.79
C GLU A 137 10.97 -16.41 3.44
N LEU A 138 10.36 -15.34 2.90
CA LEU A 138 10.82 -14.71 1.66
C LEU A 138 12.22 -14.10 1.87
N LEU A 139 12.47 -13.42 2.99
CA LEU A 139 13.78 -12.84 3.30
C LEU A 139 14.88 -13.92 3.40
N LYS A 140 14.60 -15.06 4.05
CA LYS A 140 15.56 -16.18 4.16
C LYS A 140 16.04 -16.73 2.81
N GLN A 141 15.26 -16.53 1.76
CA GLN A 141 15.57 -16.98 0.39
C GLN A 141 16.35 -15.93 -0.43
N THR A 142 16.73 -14.81 0.18
CA THR A 142 17.39 -13.68 -0.48
C THR A 142 18.70 -13.33 0.22
N LYS A 143 19.51 -12.47 -0.39
CA LYS A 143 20.74 -11.88 0.18
C LYS A 143 20.49 -10.44 0.64
N ILE A 144 19.28 -10.14 1.11
CA ILE A 144 18.96 -8.82 1.64
C ILE A 144 19.65 -8.65 2.98
N ASP A 145 20.31 -7.49 3.13
CA ASP A 145 20.96 -7.09 4.37
C ASP A 145 20.51 -5.67 4.77
N PHE A 146 20.78 -5.27 6.02
CA PHE A 146 20.35 -4.00 6.58
C PHE A 146 21.54 -3.15 7.05
N HIS A 147 21.44 -1.83 6.90
CA HIS A 147 22.48 -0.89 7.37
C HIS A 147 21.90 0.44 7.88
N ASP A 148 22.69 1.21 8.63
CA ASP A 148 22.22 2.41 9.35
C ASP A 148 22.22 3.71 8.53
N LYS A 149 22.31 3.65 7.19
CA LYS A 149 22.29 4.85 6.33
C LYS A 149 20.91 5.03 5.69
N ASP A 150 20.66 6.22 5.14
CA ASP A 150 19.33 6.61 4.63
C ASP A 150 19.07 6.30 3.14
N TYR A 151 19.95 5.54 2.48
CA TYR A 151 19.84 5.16 1.07
C TYR A 151 19.90 3.65 0.91
N PHE A 152 19.28 3.11 -0.14
CA PHE A 152 19.42 1.70 -0.49
C PHE A 152 20.70 1.48 -1.30
N ILE A 153 21.22 0.24 -1.30
CA ILE A 153 22.33 -0.15 -2.16
C ILE A 153 21.87 -1.29 -3.07
N TYR A 154 21.93 -1.06 -4.38
CA TYR A 154 21.61 -2.05 -5.41
C TYR A 154 22.70 -2.02 -6.48
N ASN A 155 23.27 -3.17 -6.83
CA ASN A 155 24.37 -3.30 -7.79
C ASN A 155 25.53 -2.33 -7.51
N ASN A 156 25.96 -2.24 -6.24
CA ASN A 156 27.02 -1.34 -5.75
C ASN A 156 26.75 0.16 -5.96
N LYS A 157 25.51 0.56 -6.30
CA LYS A 157 25.09 1.96 -6.42
C LYS A 157 24.16 2.34 -5.28
N LYS A 158 24.33 3.56 -4.77
CA LYS A 158 23.41 4.16 -3.82
C LYS A 158 22.18 4.65 -4.58
N ILE A 159 20.99 4.28 -4.13
CA ILE A 159 19.73 4.71 -4.71
C ILE A 159 18.77 5.16 -3.59
N SER A 160 17.95 6.16 -3.88
CA SER A 160 16.84 6.59 -3.04
C SER A 160 15.69 5.59 -3.10
N TYR A 161 14.73 5.72 -2.17
CA TYR A 161 13.50 4.94 -2.22
C TYR A 161 12.68 5.21 -3.50
N ILE A 162 12.70 6.46 -3.98
CA ILE A 162 12.02 6.88 -5.21
C ILE A 162 12.64 6.16 -6.42
N GLU A 163 13.96 6.16 -6.53
CA GLU A 163 14.67 5.45 -7.61
C GLU A 163 14.40 3.93 -7.55
N LEU A 164 14.39 3.34 -6.36
CA LEU A 164 14.05 1.93 -6.17
C LEU A 164 12.63 1.60 -6.66
N LEU A 165 11.64 2.43 -6.32
CA LEU A 165 10.26 2.23 -6.77
C LEU A 165 10.13 2.42 -8.29
N ASN A 166 10.81 3.40 -8.89
CA ASN A 166 10.81 3.57 -10.35
C ASN A 166 11.41 2.36 -11.06
N LEU A 167 12.58 1.86 -10.60
CA LEU A 167 13.18 0.63 -11.12
C LEU A 167 12.24 -0.59 -11.01
N LYS A 168 11.48 -0.68 -9.92
CA LYS A 168 10.48 -1.75 -9.74
C LYS A 168 9.36 -1.63 -10.76
N LEU A 169 8.78 -0.44 -10.90
CA LEU A 169 7.66 -0.19 -11.80
C LEU A 169 8.05 -0.44 -13.25
N GLU A 170 9.24 -0.03 -13.68
CA GLU A 170 9.77 -0.30 -15.02
C GLU A 170 9.85 -1.81 -15.32
N LYS A 171 10.27 -2.63 -14.35
CA LYS A 171 10.33 -4.09 -14.49
C LYS A 171 8.96 -4.77 -14.66
N GLU A 172 7.86 -4.11 -14.31
CA GLU A 172 6.51 -4.66 -14.48
C GLU A 172 5.96 -4.43 -15.90
N PHE A 173 6.62 -3.59 -16.71
CA PHE A 173 6.24 -3.28 -18.09
C PHE A 173 7.17 -3.95 -19.14
N ILE A 174 8.13 -4.77 -18.71
CA ILE A 174 9.06 -5.55 -19.53
C ILE A 174 8.75 -7.03 -19.33
#